data_AF-A0A6A3D2S0-F1
#
_entry.id   AF-A0A6A3D2S0-F1
#
_cell.length_a   1.000
_cell.length_b   1.000
_cell.length_c   1.000
_cell.angle_alpha   90.00
_cell.angle_beta   90.00
_cell.angle_gamma   90.00
#
_symmetry.space_group_name_H-M   'P 1'
#
loop_
_entity.id
_entity.type
_entity.pdbx_description
1 polymer ?
#
loop_
_entity_poly.entity_id
_entity_poly.type
_entity_poly.pdbx_seq_one_letter_code
_entity_poly.pdbx_strand_id
1 'polypeptide(L)'
;MLLKPIFQVHFMVFVYVISENFRDTFKNTKLVNIFWNAVYALTTVEFESKIVEMMEISQEVIQWFQLFPPQLWAVAYFEGVRYGHFTLGVTEMLYNWALDCHELPIVQMMEHIRNQLAIWFKNRREMGMRWTSILVPSAEKQISEAIADARSYQVLRANEVEFEIVSTERTNIVDIRSRVCSCRRWQLYGLPCAHSTAALISCGQNAHLFAEHCFTVESYRETYSQMIPIPDKSVWNELGEGANSGAVKHDTPIRPPKIRRPPGRPKKKVLRVENLKWPKRVVQCGRCHLLGHSQKK
;
A
#
# COMPACT_ATOMS: atom_id res chain seq x y z
N MET A 1 -10.84 -13.07 4.68
CA MET A 1 -10.36 -12.24 3.54
C MET A 1 -9.57 -11.00 4.01
N LEU A 2 -8.82 -11.06 5.12
CA LEU A 2 -8.13 -9.89 5.71
C LEU A 2 -6.60 -9.94 5.60
N LEU A 3 -6.02 -10.95 4.93
CA LEU A 3 -4.57 -11.13 4.80
C LEU A 3 -3.97 -10.56 3.50
N LYS A 4 -4.80 -10.20 2.50
CA LYS A 4 -4.32 -9.61 1.23
C LYS A 4 -3.78 -8.17 1.34
N PRO A 5 -4.24 -7.27 2.24
CA PRO A 5 -3.72 -5.90 2.31
C PRO A 5 -2.29 -5.79 2.88
N ILE A 6 -1.85 -6.78 3.66
CA ILE A 6 -0.54 -6.76 4.34
C ILE A 6 0.61 -6.89 3.32
N PHE A 7 0.40 -7.63 2.22
CA PHE A 7 1.40 -7.78 1.16
C PHE A 7 1.66 -6.49 0.38
N GLN A 8 0.68 -5.59 0.30
CA GLN A 8 0.78 -4.39 -0.53
C GLN A 8 1.59 -3.27 0.11
N VAL A 9 1.44 -3.06 1.42
CA VAL A 9 2.26 -2.10 2.18
C VAL A 9 3.71 -2.58 2.26
N HIS A 10 3.91 -3.89 2.44
CA HIS A 10 5.24 -4.50 2.47
C HIS A 10 5.99 -4.30 1.15
N PHE A 11 5.30 -4.50 0.02
CA PHE A 11 5.89 -4.32 -1.30
C PHE A 11 6.39 -2.89 -1.53
N MET A 12 5.62 -1.85 -1.17
CA MET A 12 6.03 -0.46 -1.40
C MET A 12 7.17 0.00 -0.52
N VAL A 13 7.13 -0.32 0.79
CA VAL A 13 8.23 -0.01 1.71
C VAL A 13 9.50 -0.69 1.22
N PHE A 14 9.38 -1.93 0.74
CA PHE A 14 10.49 -2.68 0.18
C PHE A 14 11.02 -2.05 -1.12
N VAL A 15 10.16 -1.65 -2.05
CA VAL A 15 10.56 -0.92 -3.28
C VAL A 15 11.28 0.38 -2.94
N TYR A 16 10.80 1.15 -1.96
CA TYR A 16 11.47 2.38 -1.53
C TYR A 16 12.89 2.10 -1.00
N VAL A 17 13.02 1.13 -0.09
CA VAL A 17 14.33 0.73 0.46
C VAL A 17 15.28 0.26 -0.64
N ILE A 18 14.79 -0.55 -1.58
CA ILE A 18 15.56 -1.02 -2.72
C ILE A 18 15.98 0.14 -3.62
N SER A 19 15.08 1.08 -3.91
CA SER A 19 15.38 2.23 -4.75
C SER A 19 16.47 3.12 -4.16
N GLU A 20 16.48 3.30 -2.83
CA GLU A 20 17.51 4.06 -2.13
C GLU A 20 18.85 3.31 -2.12
N ASN A 21 18.83 1.98 -1.96
CA ASN A 21 20.03 1.17 -2.12
C ASN A 21 20.62 1.25 -3.53
N PHE A 22 19.76 1.17 -4.56
CA PHE A 22 20.17 1.27 -5.96
C PHE A 22 20.78 2.65 -6.25
N ARG A 23 20.12 3.73 -5.78
CA ARG A 23 20.63 5.11 -5.88
C ARG A 23 21.99 5.26 -5.23
N ASP A 24 22.18 4.73 -4.02
CA ASP A 24 23.44 4.80 -3.27
C ASP A 24 24.58 4.03 -3.97
N THR A 25 24.25 2.90 -4.61
CA THR A 25 25.21 2.02 -5.28
C THR A 25 25.73 2.66 -6.57
N PHE A 26 24.83 3.10 -7.44
CA PHE A 26 25.21 3.54 -8.79
C PHE A 26 25.40 5.05 -8.92
N LYS A 27 24.78 5.86 -8.03
CA LYS A 27 24.86 7.33 -8.01
C LYS A 27 24.65 7.99 -9.37
N ASN A 28 23.87 7.36 -10.24
CA ASN A 28 23.62 7.78 -11.61
C ASN A 28 22.12 8.03 -11.81
N THR A 29 21.74 9.29 -12.04
CA THR A 29 20.33 9.69 -12.14
C THR A 29 19.62 9.05 -13.34
N LYS A 30 20.30 8.89 -14.48
CA LYS A 30 19.72 8.24 -15.67
C LYS A 30 19.40 6.78 -15.37
N LEU A 31 20.36 6.07 -14.74
CA LEU A 31 20.18 4.67 -14.35
C LEU A 31 19.04 4.51 -13.34
N VAL A 32 18.95 5.40 -12.35
CA VAL A 32 17.85 5.40 -11.36
C VAL A 32 16.49 5.63 -12.04
N ASN A 33 16.42 6.47 -13.06
CA ASN A 33 15.17 6.69 -13.80
C ASN A 33 14.74 5.43 -14.58
N ILE A 34 15.69 4.76 -15.24
CA ILE A 34 15.40 3.50 -15.96
C ILE A 34 15.02 2.40 -14.96
N PHE A 35 15.66 2.35 -13.79
CA PHE A 35 15.29 1.46 -12.71
C PHE A 35 13.82 1.66 -12.29
N TRP A 36 13.39 2.92 -12.09
CA TRP A 36 11.98 3.20 -11.78
C TRP A 36 11.04 2.75 -12.90
N ASN A 37 11.41 2.94 -14.16
CA ASN A 37 10.63 2.41 -15.28
C ASN A 37 10.56 0.87 -15.26
N ALA A 38 11.63 0.18 -14.84
CA ALA A 38 11.64 -1.26 -14.65
C ALA A 38 10.72 -1.67 -13.48
N VAL A 39 10.78 -0.98 -12.34
CA VAL A 39 9.90 -1.24 -11.17
C VAL A 39 8.43 -1.25 -11.60
N TYR A 40 8.03 -0.27 -12.42
CA TYR A 40 6.65 -0.09 -12.87
C TYR A 40 6.29 -0.82 -14.17
N ALA A 41 7.25 -1.52 -14.80
CA ALA A 41 6.97 -2.32 -15.98
C ALA A 41 5.88 -3.36 -15.68
N LEU A 42 4.87 -3.44 -16.55
CA LEU A 42 3.68 -4.25 -16.29
C LEU A 42 3.88 -5.68 -16.78
N THR A 43 4.71 -5.84 -17.81
CA THR A 43 5.02 -7.12 -18.43
C THR A 43 6.47 -7.48 -18.22
N THR A 44 6.78 -8.78 -18.21
CA THR A 44 8.16 -9.27 -18.13
C THR A 44 8.97 -8.79 -19.33
N VAL A 45 8.38 -8.73 -20.52
CA VAL A 45 9.04 -8.22 -21.73
C VAL A 45 9.49 -6.77 -21.58
N GLU A 46 8.60 -5.88 -21.08
CA GLU A 46 8.96 -4.48 -20.79
C GLU A 46 10.04 -4.39 -19.71
N PHE A 47 9.95 -5.24 -18.67
CA PHE A 47 10.93 -5.28 -17.59
C PHE A 47 12.32 -5.65 -18.11
N GLU A 48 12.44 -6.76 -18.83
CA GLU A 48 13.71 -7.23 -19.39
C GLU A 48 14.31 -6.21 -20.37
N SER A 49 13.47 -5.54 -21.17
CA SER A 49 13.92 -4.43 -22.02
C SER A 49 14.59 -3.31 -21.22
N LYS A 50 14.07 -2.97 -20.03
CA LYS A 50 14.68 -1.97 -19.15
C LYS A 50 15.97 -2.46 -18.51
N ILE A 51 16.10 -3.77 -18.24
CA ILE A 51 17.36 -4.35 -17.77
C ILE A 51 18.46 -4.19 -18.83
N VAL A 52 18.16 -4.49 -20.09
CA VAL A 52 19.09 -4.30 -21.21
C VAL A 52 19.52 -2.84 -21.32
N GLU A 53 18.57 -1.90 -21.25
CA GLU A 53 18.87 -0.45 -21.29
C GLU A 53 19.78 -0.01 -20.12
N MET A 54 19.65 -0.62 -18.94
CA MET A 54 20.55 -0.36 -17.80
C MET A 54 21.94 -0.95 -18.00
N MET A 55 22.05 -2.13 -18.62
CA MET A 55 23.32 -2.81 -18.89
C MET A 55 24.19 -2.06 -19.89
N GLU A 56 23.58 -1.31 -20.82
CA GLU A 56 24.31 -0.41 -21.73
C GLU A 56 25.02 0.73 -20.99
N ILE A 57 24.53 1.11 -19.81
CA ILE A 57 25.12 2.16 -18.97
C ILE A 57 26.12 1.57 -17.98
N SER A 58 25.78 0.47 -17.32
CA SER A 58 26.66 -0.22 -16.37
C SER A 58 26.38 -1.72 -16.31
N GLN A 59 27.41 -2.52 -16.54
CA GLN A 59 27.35 -3.98 -16.46
C GLN A 59 27.22 -4.51 -15.02
N GLU A 60 27.62 -3.71 -14.02
CA GLU A 60 27.52 -4.06 -12.59
C GLU A 60 26.06 -4.23 -12.13
N VAL A 61 25.12 -3.70 -12.92
CA VAL A 61 23.67 -3.85 -12.70
C VAL A 61 23.26 -5.32 -12.57
N ILE A 62 23.85 -6.22 -13.36
CA ILE A 62 23.51 -7.67 -13.31
C ILE A 62 23.80 -8.25 -11.93
N GLN A 63 24.96 -7.92 -11.34
CA GLN A 63 25.34 -8.42 -10.02
C GLN A 63 24.39 -7.89 -8.94
N TRP A 64 23.94 -6.64 -9.10
CA TRP A 64 22.96 -6.07 -8.19
C TRP A 64 21.61 -6.80 -8.26
N PHE A 65 21.13 -7.14 -9.46
CA PHE A 65 19.88 -7.90 -9.63
C PHE A 65 19.95 -9.32 -9.07
N GLN A 66 21.13 -9.93 -9.02
CA GLN A 66 21.33 -11.23 -8.34
C GLN A 66 21.16 -11.12 -6.82
N LEU A 67 21.59 -10.00 -6.23
CA LEU A 67 21.42 -9.72 -4.80
C LEU A 67 19.97 -9.33 -4.45
N PHE A 68 19.27 -8.68 -5.38
CA PHE A 68 17.89 -8.21 -5.20
C PHE A 68 16.96 -8.77 -6.28
N PRO A 69 16.47 -10.02 -6.12
CA PRO A 69 15.63 -10.67 -7.11
C PRO A 69 14.38 -9.86 -7.50
N PRO A 70 14.12 -9.62 -8.80
CA PRO A 70 12.98 -8.84 -9.29
C PRO A 70 11.61 -9.29 -8.77
N GLN A 71 11.44 -10.58 -8.48
CA GLN A 71 10.18 -11.17 -8.01
C GLN A 71 9.68 -10.53 -6.70
N LEU A 72 10.59 -9.92 -5.93
CA LEU A 72 10.26 -9.32 -4.64
C LEU A 72 9.76 -7.87 -4.76
N TRP A 73 10.02 -7.18 -5.87
CA TRP A 73 9.84 -5.72 -5.94
C TRP A 73 9.42 -5.17 -7.31
N ALA A 74 9.44 -5.95 -8.38
CA ALA A 74 8.98 -5.49 -9.70
C ALA A 74 7.51 -5.84 -9.93
N VAL A 75 6.76 -4.90 -10.54
CA VAL A 75 5.34 -5.09 -10.85
C VAL A 75 5.12 -6.24 -11.84
N ALA A 76 6.00 -6.38 -12.83
CA ALA A 76 5.94 -7.42 -13.86
C ALA A 76 5.86 -8.85 -13.30
N TYR A 77 6.41 -9.11 -12.12
CA TYR A 77 6.44 -10.43 -11.50
C TYR A 77 5.37 -10.62 -10.42
N PHE A 78 4.53 -9.61 -10.17
CA PHE A 78 3.46 -9.72 -9.20
C PHE A 78 2.26 -10.46 -9.77
N GLU A 79 1.81 -11.50 -9.08
CA GLU A 79 0.68 -12.34 -9.51
C GLU A 79 -0.68 -11.86 -8.96
N GLY A 80 -0.68 -10.95 -7.98
CA GLY A 80 -1.91 -10.44 -7.37
C GLY A 80 -2.50 -9.20 -8.06
N VAL A 81 -3.64 -8.75 -7.53
CA VAL A 81 -4.26 -7.45 -7.86
C VAL A 81 -3.78 -6.38 -6.89
N ARG A 82 -3.43 -5.19 -7.39
CA ARG A 82 -2.98 -4.03 -6.61
C ARG A 82 -3.99 -2.88 -6.56
N TYR A 83 -5.03 -2.92 -7.39
CA TYR A 83 -6.07 -1.88 -7.39
C TYR A 83 -5.55 -0.45 -7.58
N GLY A 84 -4.36 -0.29 -8.19
CA GLY A 84 -3.72 1.02 -8.37
C GLY A 84 -3.21 1.69 -7.10
N HIS A 85 -3.27 1.01 -5.95
CA HIS A 85 -2.71 1.53 -4.71
C HIS A 85 -1.19 1.37 -4.71
N PHE A 86 -0.52 2.41 -5.18
CA PHE A 86 0.90 2.70 -5.00
C PHE A 86 1.12 3.82 -3.97
N THR A 87 0.21 4.01 -3.02
CA THR A 87 0.28 5.18 -2.13
C THR A 87 0.38 4.79 -0.67
N LEU A 88 1.41 5.35 -0.04
CA LEU A 88 1.59 5.42 1.41
C LEU A 88 0.52 6.30 2.08
N GLY A 89 -0.48 6.84 1.38
CA GLY A 89 -1.37 7.87 1.92
C GLY A 89 -2.10 7.46 3.22
N VAL A 90 -2.55 6.20 3.32
CA VAL A 90 -3.14 5.70 4.58
C VAL A 90 -2.07 5.56 5.66
N THR A 91 -0.89 5.03 5.33
CA THR A 91 0.23 4.86 6.27
C THR A 91 0.83 6.18 6.73
N GLU A 92 0.92 7.18 5.85
CA GLU A 92 1.37 8.54 6.15
C GLU A 92 0.37 9.26 7.03
N MET A 93 -0.92 9.13 6.73
CA MET A 93 -1.98 9.68 7.59
C MET A 93 -1.92 9.08 8.99
N LEU A 94 -1.83 7.74 9.11
CA LEU A 94 -1.70 7.07 10.40
C LEU A 94 -0.41 7.46 11.13
N TYR A 95 0.69 7.60 10.39
CA TYR A 95 1.97 8.05 10.93
C TYR A 95 1.87 9.48 11.48
N ASN A 96 1.23 10.39 10.75
CA ASN A 96 1.01 11.76 11.18
C ASN A 96 0.16 11.80 12.46
N TRP A 97 -0.93 11.03 12.54
CA TRP A 97 -1.72 10.94 13.77
C TRP A 97 -0.92 10.39 14.95
N ALA A 98 -0.09 9.38 14.70
CA ALA A 98 0.80 8.83 15.73
C ALA A 98 1.84 9.86 16.19
N LEU A 99 2.41 10.63 15.26
CA LEU A 99 3.33 11.73 15.57
C LEU A 99 2.66 12.82 16.39
N ASP A 100 1.43 13.20 16.07
CA ASP A 100 0.70 14.26 16.77
C ASP A 100 0.44 13.89 18.23
N CYS A 101 0.23 12.61 18.53
CA CYS A 101 -0.06 12.14 19.88
C CYS A 101 1.11 11.48 20.62
N HIS A 102 2.30 11.30 20.02
CA HIS A 102 3.36 10.43 20.58
C HIS A 102 3.89 10.82 21.98
N GLU A 103 3.68 12.07 22.42
CA GLU A 103 4.08 12.55 23.75
C GLU A 103 2.98 12.39 24.81
N LEU A 104 1.78 11.98 24.40
CA LEU A 104 0.64 11.79 25.30
C LEU A 104 0.75 10.45 26.07
N PRO A 105 0.18 10.34 27.27
CA PRO A 105 -0.06 9.06 27.92
C PRO A 105 -0.82 8.10 27.00
N ILE A 106 -0.55 6.79 27.11
CA ILE A 106 -1.11 5.77 26.20
C ILE A 106 -2.63 5.84 26.04
N VAL A 107 -3.36 6.13 27.11
CA VAL A 107 -4.82 6.28 27.09
C VAL A 107 -5.24 7.47 26.22
N GLN A 108 -4.54 8.61 26.35
CA GLN A 108 -4.80 9.80 25.55
C GLN A 108 -4.37 9.62 24.08
N MET A 109 -3.30 8.86 23.82
CA MET A 109 -2.93 8.47 22.45
C MET A 109 -4.02 7.65 21.78
N MET A 110 -4.52 6.62 22.46
CA MET A 110 -5.59 5.76 21.95
C MET A 110 -6.86 6.57 21.68
N GLU A 111 -7.21 7.47 22.60
CA GLU A 111 -8.38 8.34 22.45
C GLU A 111 -8.22 9.34 21.29
N HIS A 112 -7.02 9.88 21.08
CA HIS A 112 -6.73 10.73 19.92
C HIS A 112 -6.92 9.96 18.60
N ILE A 113 -6.27 8.81 18.45
CA ILE A 113 -6.36 7.97 17.24
C ILE A 113 -7.82 7.56 16.99
N ARG A 114 -8.56 7.20 18.04
CA ARG A 114 -9.99 6.88 17.95
C ARG A 114 -10.81 8.05 17.39
N ASN A 115 -10.62 9.26 17.92
CA ASN A 115 -11.32 10.45 17.44
C ASN A 115 -10.98 10.76 15.97
N GLN A 116 -9.71 10.62 15.58
CA GLN A 116 -9.31 10.79 14.17
C GLN A 116 -9.99 9.77 13.25
N LEU A 117 -10.03 8.49 13.64
CA LEU A 117 -10.73 7.45 12.88
C LEU A 117 -12.23 7.74 12.77
N ALA A 118 -12.88 8.19 13.85
CA ALA A 118 -14.30 8.52 13.83
C ALA A 118 -14.61 9.68 12.86
N ILE A 119 -13.83 10.76 12.91
CA ILE A 119 -13.95 11.90 11.98
C ILE A 119 -13.72 11.43 10.55
N TRP A 120 -12.70 10.60 10.33
CA TRP A 120 -12.36 10.08 9.01
C TRP A 120 -13.45 9.20 8.41
N PHE A 121 -14.01 8.26 9.18
CA PHE A 121 -15.14 7.42 8.75
C PHE A 121 -16.39 8.25 8.48
N LYS A 122 -16.70 9.24 9.32
CA LYS A 122 -17.82 10.17 9.11
C LYS A 122 -17.66 10.91 7.78
N ASN A 123 -16.51 11.54 7.54
CA ASN A 123 -16.25 12.30 6.32
C ASN A 123 -16.38 11.41 5.07
N ARG A 124 -15.85 10.18 5.12
CA ARG A 124 -15.95 9.24 4.00
C ARG A 124 -17.38 8.78 3.75
N ARG A 125 -18.13 8.46 4.81
CA ARG A 125 -19.56 8.16 4.67
C ARG A 125 -20.30 9.29 3.97
N GLU A 126 -20.14 10.53 4.45
CA GLU A 126 -20.78 11.71 3.86
C GLU A 126 -20.39 11.91 2.40
N MET A 127 -19.13 11.68 2.02
CA MET A 127 -18.69 11.69 0.63
C MET A 127 -19.38 10.60 -0.20
N GLY A 128 -19.39 9.36 0.29
CA GLY A 128 -19.99 8.21 -0.39
C GLY A 128 -21.50 8.37 -0.61
N MET A 129 -22.21 9.03 0.30
CA MET A 129 -23.65 9.31 0.15
C MET A 129 -23.95 10.30 -0.98
N ARG A 130 -23.01 11.17 -1.37
CA ARG A 130 -23.20 12.15 -2.44
C ARG A 130 -23.03 11.55 -3.84
N TRP A 131 -22.37 10.39 -3.96
CA TRP A 131 -22.09 9.78 -5.26
C TRP A 131 -23.29 9.03 -5.81
N THR A 132 -23.59 9.22 -7.10
CA THR A 132 -24.72 8.56 -7.79
C THR A 132 -24.27 7.59 -8.88
N SER A 133 -22.98 7.55 -9.19
CA SER A 133 -22.36 6.63 -10.15
C SER A 133 -22.29 5.20 -9.62
N ILE A 134 -22.02 4.25 -10.53
CA ILE A 134 -21.77 2.84 -10.19
C ILE A 134 -20.43 2.72 -9.46
N LEU A 135 -19.39 3.39 -9.99
CA LEU A 135 -18.03 3.33 -9.47
C LEU A 135 -17.68 4.59 -8.67
N VAL A 136 -16.73 4.46 -7.75
CA VAL A 136 -16.16 5.61 -7.03
C VAL A 136 -15.51 6.58 -8.03
N PRO A 137 -15.47 7.90 -7.74
CA PRO A 137 -15.06 8.90 -8.72
C PRO A 137 -13.68 8.66 -9.36
N SER A 138 -12.72 8.11 -8.62
CA SER A 138 -11.38 7.81 -9.14
C SER A 138 -11.37 6.65 -10.14
N ALA A 139 -12.25 5.66 -9.98
CA ALA A 139 -12.42 4.55 -10.92
C ALA A 139 -13.27 4.99 -12.12
N GLU A 140 -14.33 5.76 -11.88
CA GLU A 140 -15.16 6.36 -12.93
C GLU A 140 -14.32 7.19 -13.91
N LYS A 141 -13.41 8.01 -13.38
CA LYS A 141 -12.47 8.79 -14.18
C LYS A 141 -11.56 7.89 -15.04
N GLN A 142 -10.98 6.85 -14.46
CA GLN A 142 -10.10 5.92 -15.20
C GLN A 142 -10.86 5.16 -16.30
N ILE A 143 -12.10 4.74 -16.05
CA ILE A 143 -12.93 4.10 -17.08
C ILE A 143 -13.27 5.11 -18.18
N SER A 144 -13.60 6.35 -17.82
CA SER A 144 -13.90 7.41 -18.81
C SER A 144 -12.70 7.69 -19.72
N GLU A 145 -11.49 7.76 -19.17
CA GLU A 145 -10.24 7.89 -19.92
C GLU A 145 -10.01 6.67 -20.82
N ALA A 146 -10.18 5.46 -20.29
CA ALA A 146 -10.06 4.23 -21.08
C ALA A 146 -11.08 4.16 -22.24
N ILE A 147 -12.30 4.66 -22.04
CA ILE A 147 -13.33 4.77 -23.10
C ILE A 147 -12.89 5.77 -24.17
N ALA A 148 -12.30 6.90 -23.78
CA ALA A 148 -11.80 7.90 -24.73
C ALA A 148 -10.67 7.31 -25.61
N ASP A 149 -9.70 6.64 -24.98
CA ASP A 149 -8.58 6.01 -25.68
C ASP A 149 -9.04 4.86 -26.60
N ALA A 150 -9.98 4.04 -26.12
CA ALA A 150 -10.52 2.89 -26.84
C ALA A 150 -11.10 3.25 -28.22
N ARG A 151 -11.59 4.48 -28.41
CA ARG A 151 -12.15 4.95 -29.69
C ARG A 151 -11.12 5.00 -30.82
N SER A 152 -9.84 5.10 -30.47
CA SER A 152 -8.73 5.16 -31.43
C SER A 152 -8.21 3.78 -31.84
N TYR A 153 -8.69 2.70 -31.22
CA TYR A 153 -8.17 1.37 -31.44
C TYR A 153 -8.99 0.58 -32.45
N GLN A 154 -8.31 -0.22 -33.26
CA GLN A 154 -8.96 -1.18 -34.13
C GLN A 154 -9.19 -2.48 -33.36
N VAL A 155 -10.42 -3.00 -33.44
CA VAL A 155 -10.83 -4.25 -32.77
C VAL A 155 -11.00 -5.34 -33.81
N LEU A 156 -10.22 -6.42 -33.65
CA LEU A 156 -10.32 -7.65 -34.44
C LEU A 156 -10.84 -8.76 -33.54
N ARG A 157 -12.04 -9.26 -33.84
CA ARG A 157 -12.67 -10.32 -33.03
C ARG A 157 -12.17 -11.68 -33.49
N ALA A 158 -11.51 -12.43 -32.60
CA ALA A 158 -11.07 -13.79 -32.89
C ALA A 158 -12.19 -14.80 -32.64
N ASN A 159 -12.90 -14.67 -31.52
CA ASN A 159 -14.08 -15.49 -31.18
C ASN A 159 -15.05 -14.72 -30.26
N GLU A 160 -15.92 -15.42 -29.54
CA GLU A 160 -16.89 -14.77 -28.67
C GLU A 160 -16.29 -13.96 -27.54
N VAL A 161 -15.10 -14.35 -27.07
CA VAL A 161 -14.46 -13.81 -25.85
C VAL A 161 -13.06 -13.25 -26.06
N GLU A 162 -12.36 -13.66 -27.13
CA GLU A 162 -11.00 -13.23 -27.44
C GLU A 162 -10.97 -12.21 -28.58
N PHE A 163 -10.18 -11.16 -28.35
CA PHE A 163 -10.05 -10.01 -29.24
C PHE A 163 -8.58 -9.63 -29.38
N GLU A 164 -8.21 -9.28 -30.59
CA GLU A 164 -6.95 -8.63 -30.91
C GLU A 164 -7.22 -7.13 -31.08
N ILE A 165 -6.54 -6.31 -30.27
CA ILE A 165 -6.71 -4.87 -30.23
C ILE A 165 -5.45 -4.23 -30.77
N VAL A 166 -5.58 -3.55 -31.91
CA VAL A 166 -4.46 -2.87 -32.57
C VAL A 166 -4.47 -1.40 -32.16
N SER A 167 -3.41 -1.00 -31.44
CA SER A 167 -3.13 0.38 -31.06
C SER A 167 -1.98 0.95 -31.89
N THR A 168 -1.64 2.23 -31.71
CA THR A 168 -0.49 2.86 -32.36
C THR A 168 0.86 2.28 -31.92
N GLU A 169 0.93 1.72 -30.71
CA GLU A 169 2.18 1.24 -30.11
C GLU A 169 2.42 -0.25 -30.39
N ARG A 170 1.39 -1.06 -30.15
CA ARG A 170 1.43 -2.53 -30.28
C ARG A 170 0.04 -3.13 -30.38
N THR A 171 0.02 -4.42 -30.70
CA THR A 171 -1.16 -5.26 -30.60
C THR A 171 -1.27 -5.87 -29.21
N ASN A 172 -2.48 -5.86 -28.64
CA ASN A 172 -2.80 -6.51 -27.38
C ASN A 172 -3.92 -7.54 -27.54
N ILE A 173 -3.81 -8.66 -26.83
CA ILE A 173 -4.83 -9.70 -26.80
C ILE A 173 -5.66 -9.53 -25.54
N VAL A 174 -6.99 -9.56 -25.69
CA VAL A 174 -7.97 -9.38 -24.62
C VAL A 174 -8.88 -10.60 -24.59
N ASP A 175 -9.05 -11.18 -23.40
CA ASP A 175 -10.13 -12.11 -23.10
C ASP A 175 -11.09 -11.43 -22.11
N ILE A 176 -12.30 -11.12 -22.57
CA ILE A 176 -13.30 -10.41 -21.78
C ILE A 176 -13.98 -11.29 -20.72
N ARG A 177 -13.96 -12.62 -20.90
CA ARG A 177 -14.58 -13.58 -19.96
C ARG A 177 -13.66 -13.79 -18.76
N SER A 178 -12.37 -14.01 -19.00
CA SER A 178 -11.38 -14.16 -17.94
C SER A 178 -10.87 -12.83 -17.38
N ARG A 179 -11.28 -11.69 -17.98
CA ARG A 179 -10.86 -10.33 -17.62
C ARG A 179 -9.34 -10.14 -17.74
N VAL A 180 -8.76 -10.71 -18.79
CA VAL A 180 -7.33 -10.72 -19.05
C VAL A 180 -7.03 -9.83 -20.25
N CYS A 181 -5.99 -8.99 -20.12
CA CYS A 181 -5.41 -8.27 -21.25
C CYS A 181 -3.89 -8.47 -21.24
N SER A 182 -3.27 -8.66 -22.39
CA SER A 182 -1.83 -8.87 -22.49
C SER A 182 -1.00 -7.66 -22.01
N CYS A 183 -1.60 -6.47 -21.93
CA CYS A 183 -0.96 -5.30 -21.30
C CYS A 183 -0.90 -5.37 -19.75
N ARG A 184 -1.51 -6.39 -19.14
CA ARG A 184 -1.59 -6.66 -17.69
C ARG A 184 -2.28 -5.62 -16.81
N ARG A 185 -2.69 -4.48 -17.36
CA ARG A 185 -3.36 -3.41 -16.61
C ARG A 185 -4.64 -3.89 -15.94
N TRP A 186 -5.48 -4.66 -16.62
CA TRP A 186 -6.75 -5.11 -16.04
C TRP A 186 -6.53 -5.98 -14.80
N GLN A 187 -5.59 -6.92 -14.89
CA GLN A 187 -5.25 -7.86 -13.83
C GLN A 187 -4.58 -7.17 -12.64
N LEU A 188 -3.72 -6.18 -12.90
CA LEU A 188 -2.99 -5.46 -11.84
C LEU A 188 -3.85 -4.39 -11.16
N TYR A 189 -4.69 -3.68 -11.92
CA TYR A 189 -5.46 -2.55 -11.41
C TYR A 189 -6.91 -2.90 -11.06
N GLY A 190 -7.42 -4.06 -11.49
CA GLY A 190 -8.82 -4.44 -11.26
C GLY A 190 -9.82 -3.58 -12.04
N LEU A 191 -9.36 -2.82 -13.03
CA LEU A 191 -10.20 -1.97 -13.89
C LEU A 191 -9.88 -2.29 -15.36
N PRO A 192 -10.90 -2.39 -16.24
CA PRO A 192 -10.69 -2.49 -17.68
C PRO A 192 -9.74 -1.41 -18.19
N CYS A 193 -8.68 -1.82 -18.89
CA CYS A 193 -7.80 -0.88 -19.59
C CYS A 193 -8.41 -0.47 -20.93
N ALA A 194 -7.82 0.50 -21.63
CA ALA A 194 -8.32 0.96 -22.93
C ALA A 194 -8.51 -0.19 -23.96
N HIS A 195 -7.62 -1.18 -24.00
CA HIS A 195 -7.78 -2.35 -24.87
C HIS A 195 -9.01 -3.19 -24.51
N SER A 196 -9.14 -3.51 -23.22
CA SER A 196 -10.29 -4.25 -22.69
C SER A 196 -11.60 -3.52 -22.93
N THR A 197 -11.59 -2.21 -22.71
CA THR A 197 -12.73 -1.33 -22.93
C THR A 197 -13.13 -1.30 -24.41
N ALA A 198 -12.18 -1.26 -25.35
CA ALA A 198 -12.46 -1.36 -26.78
C ALA A 198 -13.16 -2.70 -27.13
N ALA A 199 -12.66 -3.82 -26.61
CA ALA A 199 -13.29 -5.14 -26.79
C ALA A 199 -14.72 -5.17 -26.22
N LEU A 200 -14.92 -4.68 -25.00
CA LEU A 200 -16.22 -4.64 -24.33
C LEU A 200 -17.24 -3.76 -25.10
N ILE A 201 -16.83 -2.56 -25.52
CA ILE A 201 -17.68 -1.66 -26.30
C ILE A 201 -18.09 -2.32 -27.63
N SER A 202 -17.17 -3.02 -28.31
CA SER A 202 -17.47 -3.73 -29.56
C SER A 202 -18.54 -4.82 -29.38
N CYS A 203 -18.70 -5.34 -28.17
CA CYS A 203 -19.72 -6.32 -27.79
C CYS A 203 -21.01 -5.68 -27.24
N GLY A 204 -21.13 -4.35 -27.24
CA GLY A 204 -22.25 -3.65 -26.61
C GLY A 204 -22.28 -3.74 -25.09
N GLN A 205 -21.15 -4.08 -24.45
CA GLN A 205 -21.06 -4.25 -23.00
C GLN A 205 -20.71 -2.94 -22.31
N ASN A 206 -21.25 -2.72 -21.11
CA ASN A 206 -20.89 -1.58 -20.27
C ASN A 206 -19.61 -1.87 -19.48
N ALA A 207 -18.50 -1.21 -19.86
CA ALA A 207 -17.19 -1.41 -19.22
C ALA A 207 -17.19 -1.14 -17.69
N HIS A 208 -18.07 -0.29 -17.18
CA HIS A 208 -18.16 -0.01 -15.73
C HIS A 208 -18.51 -1.26 -14.92
N LEU A 209 -19.28 -2.19 -15.50
CA LEU A 209 -19.70 -3.44 -14.84
C LEU A 209 -18.58 -4.48 -14.75
N PHE A 210 -17.46 -4.23 -15.42
CA PHE A 210 -16.30 -5.12 -15.49
C PHE A 210 -15.16 -4.70 -14.55
N ALA A 211 -15.37 -3.64 -13.77
CA ALA A 211 -14.50 -3.24 -12.67
C ALA A 211 -14.61 -4.23 -11.49
N GLU A 212 -13.53 -4.34 -10.71
CA GLU A 212 -13.54 -5.08 -9.45
C GLU A 212 -14.50 -4.46 -8.43
N HIS A 213 -15.15 -5.32 -7.65
CA HIS A 213 -16.23 -4.92 -6.74
C HIS A 213 -15.82 -3.83 -5.74
N CYS A 214 -14.55 -3.84 -5.28
CA CYS A 214 -14.03 -2.84 -4.35
C CYS A 214 -14.04 -1.39 -4.86
N PHE A 215 -14.19 -1.18 -6.18
CA PHE A 215 -14.33 0.15 -6.76
C PHE A 215 -15.77 0.64 -6.86
N THR A 216 -16.76 -0.17 -6.48
CA THR A 216 -18.16 0.25 -6.51
C THR A 216 -18.46 1.26 -5.40
N VAL A 217 -19.37 2.19 -5.68
CA VAL A 217 -19.90 3.11 -4.66
C VAL A 217 -20.60 2.33 -3.55
N GLU A 218 -21.25 1.22 -3.89
CA GLU A 218 -21.88 0.29 -2.93
C GLU A 218 -20.84 -0.26 -1.93
N SER A 219 -19.78 -0.92 -2.40
CA SER A 219 -18.70 -1.43 -1.53
C SER A 219 -18.09 -0.34 -0.65
N TYR A 220 -17.91 0.85 -1.21
CA TYR A 220 -17.40 1.99 -0.45
C TYR A 220 -18.35 2.36 0.70
N ARG A 221 -19.65 2.50 0.41
CA ARG A 221 -20.67 2.81 1.42
C ARG A 221 -20.72 1.75 2.50
N GLU A 222 -20.70 0.47 2.13
CA GLU A 222 -20.67 -0.65 3.07
C GLU A 222 -19.44 -0.59 3.98
N THR A 223 -18.26 -0.34 3.41
CA THR A 223 -16.99 -0.22 4.14
C THR A 223 -17.05 0.85 5.23
N TYR A 224 -17.69 2.00 4.94
CA TYR A 224 -17.81 3.12 5.88
C TYR A 224 -19.19 3.20 6.56
N SER A 225 -20.00 2.14 6.46
CA SER A 225 -21.37 2.07 7.02
C SER A 225 -21.39 1.89 8.53
N GLN A 226 -20.31 1.39 9.13
CA GLN A 226 -20.19 1.23 10.57
C GLN A 226 -19.69 2.53 11.21
N MET A 227 -20.29 2.85 12.35
CA MET A 227 -19.69 3.79 13.29
C MET A 227 -18.60 3.03 14.06
N ILE A 228 -17.59 3.71 14.57
CA ILE A 228 -16.67 3.14 15.58
C ILE A 228 -17.14 3.66 16.95
N PRO A 229 -18.26 3.16 17.51
CA PRO A 229 -18.67 3.55 18.85
C PRO A 229 -17.76 2.83 19.84
N ILE A 230 -17.15 3.58 20.75
CA ILE A 230 -16.63 3.02 21.99
C ILE A 230 -17.57 3.53 23.08
N PRO A 231 -18.14 2.64 23.90
CA PRO A 231 -18.96 3.06 25.04
C PRO A 231 -18.18 4.04 25.90
N ASP A 232 -18.88 4.93 26.61
CA ASP A 232 -18.21 5.80 27.59
C ASP A 232 -17.45 4.95 28.62
N LYS A 233 -16.39 5.50 29.20
CA LYS A 233 -15.59 4.80 30.23
C LYS A 233 -16.47 4.28 31.37
N SER A 234 -17.58 4.95 31.68
CA SER A 234 -18.59 4.52 32.65
C SER A 234 -19.28 3.19 32.32
N VAL A 235 -19.22 2.74 31.06
CA VAL A 235 -19.85 1.50 30.56
C VAL A 235 -18.79 0.44 30.24
N TRP A 236 -17.51 0.72 30.48
CA TRP A 236 -16.47 -0.29 30.33
C TRP A 236 -16.63 -1.26 31.50
N ASN A 237 -17.23 -2.42 31.23
CA ASN A 237 -17.29 -3.49 32.21
C ASN A 237 -15.86 -3.77 32.69
N GLU A 238 -15.63 -3.64 33.99
CA GLU A 238 -14.44 -4.19 34.61
C GLU A 238 -14.36 -5.65 34.16
N LEU A 239 -13.24 -6.04 33.57
CA LEU A 239 -13.06 -7.38 33.03
C LEU A 239 -13.22 -8.41 34.16
N GLY A 240 -14.42 -9.00 34.29
CA GLY A 240 -14.62 -10.25 35.04
C GLY A 240 -15.74 -10.28 36.09
N GLU A 241 -17.01 -10.18 35.68
CA GLU A 241 -18.12 -10.82 36.41
C GLU A 241 -18.89 -11.73 35.44
N GLY A 242 -18.20 -12.74 34.92
CA GLY A 242 -18.79 -13.60 33.88
C GLY A 242 -17.95 -14.80 33.47
N ALA A 243 -17.16 -15.36 34.40
CA ALA A 243 -16.61 -16.70 34.24
C ALA A 243 -16.27 -17.27 35.63
N ASN A 244 -16.97 -18.33 36.00
CA ASN A 244 -16.69 -19.13 37.18
C ASN A 244 -15.26 -19.70 37.10
N SER A 245 -14.31 -19.03 37.74
CA SER A 245 -13.05 -19.59 38.23
C SER A 245 -12.36 -18.53 39.07
N GLY A 246 -11.92 -18.87 40.28
CA GLY A 246 -11.28 -17.97 41.24
C GLY A 246 -9.98 -17.34 40.75
N ALA A 247 -10.08 -16.36 39.84
CA ALA A 247 -8.98 -15.56 39.37
C ALA A 247 -8.79 -14.38 40.32
N VAL A 248 -7.71 -14.46 41.10
CA VAL A 248 -7.14 -13.40 41.92
C VAL A 248 -7.14 -12.08 41.13
N LYS A 249 -7.69 -11.02 41.72
CA LYS A 249 -7.52 -9.63 41.27
C LYS A 249 -6.01 -9.36 41.18
N HIS A 250 -5.42 -9.50 40.00
CA HIS A 250 -4.07 -9.03 39.74
C HIS A 250 -4.10 -7.52 39.54
N ASP A 251 -4.38 -6.79 40.62
CA ASP A 251 -3.86 -5.44 40.78
C ASP A 251 -2.34 -5.59 40.87
N THR A 252 -1.69 -5.69 39.70
CA THR A 252 -0.23 -5.71 39.64
C THR A 252 0.18 -4.24 39.75
N PRO A 253 0.67 -3.76 40.92
CA PRO A 253 1.08 -2.38 41.03
C PRO A 253 2.21 -2.15 40.04
N ILE A 254 1.93 -1.35 39.00
CA ILE A 254 2.94 -0.91 38.04
C ILE A 254 3.88 0.00 38.82
N ARG A 255 4.94 -0.57 39.39
CA ARG A 255 5.95 0.19 40.10
C ARG A 255 6.65 1.11 39.11
N PRO A 256 6.91 2.37 39.46
CA PRO A 256 7.70 3.26 38.60
C PRO A 256 9.05 2.60 38.29
N PRO A 257 9.61 2.82 37.09
CA PRO A 257 10.92 2.30 36.74
C PRO A 257 11.92 2.63 37.86
N LYS A 258 12.73 1.64 38.27
CA LYS A 258 13.72 1.80 39.37
C LYS A 258 14.77 2.89 39.08
N ILE A 259 14.79 3.43 37.86
CA ILE A 259 15.72 4.46 37.39
C ILE A 259 15.00 5.81 37.38
N ARG A 260 15.42 6.73 38.26
CA ARG A 260 15.02 8.14 38.19
C ARG A 260 15.72 8.80 37.02
N ARG A 261 14.99 9.56 36.19
CA ARG A 261 15.62 10.44 35.19
C ARG A 261 16.41 11.54 35.91
N PRO A 262 17.65 11.84 35.50
CA PRO A 262 18.40 12.95 36.08
C PRO A 262 17.67 14.29 35.83
N PRO A 263 17.83 15.28 36.72
CA PRO A 263 17.21 16.59 36.57
C PRO A 263 17.64 17.27 35.26
N GLY A 264 16.66 17.78 34.51
CA GLY A 264 16.85 18.48 33.24
C GLY A 264 15.67 18.30 32.29
N ARG A 265 15.42 19.29 31.41
CA ARG A 265 14.40 19.18 30.36
C ARG A 265 14.77 17.99 29.45
N PRO A 266 13.88 16.99 29.26
CA PRO A 266 14.13 15.94 28.28
C PRO A 266 14.43 16.58 26.93
N LYS A 267 15.60 16.28 26.34
CA LYS A 267 15.88 16.71 24.97
C LYS A 267 14.80 16.11 24.07
N LYS A 268 14.13 16.96 23.28
CA LYS A 268 13.13 16.54 22.29
C LYS A 268 13.75 15.47 21.40
N LYS A 269 13.29 14.23 21.50
CA LYS A 269 13.65 13.21 20.53
C LYS A 269 12.83 13.54 19.29
N VAL A 270 13.43 14.28 18.37
CA VAL A 270 12.95 14.27 16.99
C VAL A 270 13.03 12.81 16.55
N LEU A 271 11.90 12.22 16.17
CA LEU A 271 11.87 10.94 15.47
C LEU A 271 12.60 11.15 14.14
N ARG A 272 13.92 11.01 14.17
CA ARG A 272 14.71 10.84 12.96
C ARG A 272 14.44 9.40 12.55
N VAL A 273 13.85 9.20 11.37
CA VAL A 273 13.78 7.89 10.73
C VAL A 273 15.21 7.36 10.72
N GLU A 274 15.52 6.41 11.60
CA GLU A 274 16.80 5.76 11.56
C GLU A 274 16.80 4.93 10.29
N ASN A 275 17.67 5.31 9.34
CA ASN A 275 17.99 4.49 8.19
C ASN A 275 18.21 3.06 8.68
N LEU A 276 17.39 2.12 8.21
CA LEU A 276 17.47 0.67 8.45
C LEU A 276 18.74 0.08 7.81
N LYS A 277 19.90 0.69 8.05
CA LYS A 277 21.19 0.27 7.52
C LYS A 277 21.90 -0.55 8.60
N TRP A 278 21.94 -1.86 8.35
CA TRP A 278 22.68 -2.92 9.05
C TRP A 278 22.34 -3.13 10.54
N PRO A 279 22.37 -4.38 11.04
CA PRO A 279 22.19 -4.64 12.45
C PRO A 279 23.31 -3.94 13.24
N LYS A 280 22.94 -2.93 14.03
CA LYS A 280 23.86 -2.22 14.92
C LYS A 280 24.46 -3.23 15.90
N ARG A 281 25.78 -3.14 16.16
CA ARG A 281 26.44 -3.93 17.22
C ARG A 281 25.66 -3.77 18.52
N VAL A 282 25.28 -4.89 19.12
CA VAL A 282 24.57 -4.91 20.39
C VAL A 282 25.54 -4.45 21.48
N VAL A 283 25.28 -3.26 22.05
CA VAL A 283 26.07 -2.68 23.13
C VAL A 283 25.43 -2.99 24.47
N GLN A 284 26.23 -3.30 25.48
CA GLN A 284 25.78 -3.52 26.86
C GLN A 284 25.89 -2.22 27.66
N CYS A 285 24.84 -1.85 28.39
CA CYS A 285 24.80 -0.63 29.19
C CYS A 285 25.61 -0.80 30.49
N GLY A 286 26.59 0.07 30.75
CA GLY A 286 27.39 0.05 31.99
C GLY A 286 26.61 0.32 33.28
N ARG A 287 25.38 0.86 33.22
CA ARG A 287 24.54 1.15 34.42
C ARG A 287 23.54 0.05 34.78
N CYS A 288 22.98 -0.64 33.78
CA CYS A 288 21.94 -1.63 34.03
C CYS A 288 22.27 -3.01 33.45
N HIS A 289 23.45 -3.15 32.83
CA HIS A 289 23.98 -4.38 32.23
C HIS A 289 23.08 -5.05 31.16
N LEU A 290 22.03 -4.35 30.72
CA LEU A 290 21.14 -4.81 29.65
C LEU A 290 21.73 -4.50 28.26
N LEU A 291 21.43 -5.37 27.32
CA LEU A 291 21.82 -5.26 25.92
C LEU A 291 20.91 -4.27 25.15
N GLY A 292 21.45 -3.61 24.12
CA GLY A 292 20.69 -2.77 23.19
C GLY A 292 20.77 -1.26 23.45
N HIS A 293 21.55 -0.81 24.44
CA HIS A 293 21.86 0.62 24.63
C HIS A 293 23.18 0.81 25.37
N SER A 294 23.88 1.92 25.12
CA SER A 294 25.07 2.30 25.89
C SER A 294 24.74 3.30 27.00
N GLN A 295 25.61 3.35 28.01
CA GLN A 295 25.54 4.38 29.05
C GLN A 295 25.81 5.76 28.41
N LYS A 296 24.77 6.59 28.31
CA LYS A 296 24.95 7.98 27.89
C LYS A 296 25.66 8.75 29.01
N LYS A 297 26.78 9.41 28.66
CA LYS A 297 27.39 10.46 29.49
C LYS A 297 26.38 11.59 29.72
#